data_AF-A0AA39H624-F1
#
_entry.id   AF-A0AA39H624-F1
#
_cell.length_a   1.000
_cell.length_b   1.000
_cell.length_c   1.000
_cell.angle_alpha   90.00
_cell.angle_beta   90.00
_cell.angle_gamma   90.00
#
_symmetry.space_group_name_H-M   'P 1'
#
loop_
_entity.id
_entity.type
_entity.pdbx_description
1 polymer ?
#
loop_
_entity_poly.entity_id
_entity_poly.type
_entity_poly.pdbx_seq_one_letter_code
_entity_poly.pdbx_strand_id
1 'polypeptide(L)' 'MFFLLNCVQEHLQSELVNELYRNEIIDDLPVESGTISQRRKEGVEMRNALKKAAVIIGEVRKTQIL' A
#
# COMPACT_ATOMS: atom_id res chain seq x y z
N MET A 1 36.98 14.69 6.14
CA MET A 1 35.59 14.18 6.00
C MET A 1 34.86 14.89 4.85
N PHE A 2 35.53 15.11 3.69
CA PHE A 2 34.97 15.80 2.52
C PHE A 2 34.79 14.81 1.35
N PHE A 3 35.76 13.92 1.12
CA PHE A 3 35.70 12.94 0.04
C PHE A 3 34.60 11.89 0.18
N LEU A 4 34.46 11.25 1.35
CA LEU A 4 33.47 10.16 1.54
C LEU A 4 32.03 10.68 1.53
N LEU A 5 31.79 11.82 2.20
CA LEU A 5 30.46 12.44 2.26
C LEU A 5 30.02 12.97 0.89
N ASN A 6 30.89 13.69 0.19
CA ASN A 6 30.54 14.22 -1.13
C ASN A 6 30.44 13.12 -2.19
N CYS A 7 31.33 12.12 -2.18
CA CYS A 7 31.26 10.99 -3.11
C CYS A 7 29.95 10.22 -2.95
N VAL A 8 29.57 9.87 -1.71
CA VAL A 8 28.30 9.19 -1.45
C VAL A 8 27.13 10.10 -1.84
N GLN A 9 27.16 11.39 -1.51
CA GLN A 9 26.05 12.30 -1.84
C GLN A 9 25.86 12.49 -3.36
N GLU A 10 26.94 12.53 -4.13
CA GLU A 10 26.89 12.67 -5.60
C GLU A 10 26.51 11.36 -6.32
N HIS A 11 26.89 10.20 -5.77
CA HIS A 11 26.75 8.92 -6.47
C HIS A 11 25.61 8.04 -5.95
N LEU A 12 25.09 8.30 -4.75
CA LEU A 12 24.07 7.47 -4.11
C LEU A 12 22.80 7.34 -4.96
N GLN A 13 22.36 8.41 -5.63
CA GLN A 13 21.17 8.35 -6.48
C GLN A 13 21.39 7.43 -7.69
N SER A 14 22.52 7.58 -8.38
CA SER A 14 22.88 6.73 -9.52
C SER A 14 23.09 5.27 -9.10
N GLU A 15 23.70 5.03 -7.95
CA GLU A 15 23.87 3.67 -7.42
C GLU A 15 22.53 3.03 -6.99
N LEU A 16 21.66 3.77 -6.31
CA LEU A 16 20.33 3.28 -5.94
C LEU A 16 19.51 2.93 -7.18
N VAL A 17 19.59 3.72 -8.25
CA VAL A 17 18.94 3.40 -9.53
C VAL A 17 19.58 2.16 -10.15
N ASN A 18 20.91 2.09 -10.25
CA ASN A 18 21.57 0.92 -10.84
C ASN A 18 21.27 -0.39 -10.08
N GLU A 19 21.10 -0.32 -8.76
CA GLU A 19 20.89 -1.51 -7.93
C GLU A 19 19.42 -1.89 -7.80
N LEU A 20 18.52 -0.92 -7.60
CA LEU A 20 17.10 -1.18 -7.37
C LEU A 20 16.29 -1.29 -8.67
N TYR A 21 16.80 -0.78 -9.80
CA TYR A 21 16.14 -0.88 -11.11
C TYR A 21 16.64 -2.07 -11.96
N ARG A 22 17.19 -3.11 -11.32
CA ARG A 22 17.52 -4.37 -12.01
C ARG A 22 16.24 -5.16 -12.24
N ASN A 23 15.99 -5.57 -13.50
CA ASN A 23 14.79 -6.33 -13.90
C ASN A 23 14.55 -7.60 -13.05
N GLU A 24 15.60 -8.18 -12.46
CA GLU A 24 15.53 -9.37 -11.61
C GLU A 24 14.96 -9.09 -10.21
N ILE A 25 15.08 -7.86 -9.71
CA ILE A 25 14.71 -7.49 -8.32
C ILE A 25 13.50 -6.54 -8.30
N ILE A 26 13.20 -5.88 -9.44
CA ILE A 26 12.07 -4.96 -9.59
C ILE A 26 10.73 -5.61 -9.23
N ASP A 27 10.54 -6.90 -9.49
CA ASP A 27 9.28 -7.59 -9.19
C ASP A 27 9.20 -8.07 -7.72
N ASP A 28 10.35 -8.34 -7.09
CA ASP A 28 10.45 -8.86 -5.72
C ASP A 28 10.56 -7.76 -4.65
N LEU A 29 11.16 -6.61 -4.98
CA LEU A 29 11.28 -5.45 -4.09
C LEU A 29 9.93 -4.84 -3.66
N PRO A 30 8.90 -4.70 -4.53
CA PRO A 30 7.62 -4.13 -4.17
C PRO A 30 6.68 -5.13 -3.49
N VAL A 31 7.15 -6.32 -3.12
CA VAL A 31 6.31 -7.31 -2.43
C VAL A 31 5.91 -6.77 -1.05
N GLU A 32 4.62 -6.47 -0.90
CA GLU A 32 4.06 -6.07 0.39
C GLU A 32 4.42 -7.12 1.44
N SER A 33 4.86 -6.68 2.62
CA SER A 33 5.02 -7.61 3.74
C SER A 33 3.68 -8.27 4.06
N GLY A 34 3.71 -9.55 4.44
CA GLY A 34 2.49 -10.33 4.66
C GLY A 34 1.52 -9.70 5.66
N THR A 35 2.04 -8.97 6.66
CA THR A 35 1.23 -8.23 7.64
C THR A 35 0.50 -7.03 7.06
N ILE A 36 1.14 -6.30 6.13
CA ILE A 36 0.52 -5.16 5.43
C ILE A 36 -0.54 -5.65 4.45
N SER A 37 -0.25 -6.72 3.71
CA SER A 37 -1.21 -7.36 2.79
C SER A 37 -2.46 -7.86 3.53
N GLN A 38 -2.27 -8.50 4.69
CA GLN A 38 -3.36 -8.96 5.55
C GLN A 38 -4.21 -7.81 6.09
N ARG A 39 -3.59 -6.75 6.62
CA ARG A 39 -4.30 -5.55 7.08
C ARG A 39 -5.10 -4.87 5.96
N ARG A 40 -4.53 -4.81 4.75
CA ARG A 40 -5.22 -4.27 3.57
C ARG A 40 -6.45 -5.10 3.22
N LYS A 41 -6.34 -6.44 3.25
CA LYS A 41 -7.46 -7.36 3.02
C LYS A 41 -8.58 -7.17 4.04
N GLU A 42 -8.25 -7.14 5.33
CA GLU A 42 -9.21 -6.91 6.42
C GLU A 42 -9.93 -5.55 6.28
N GLY A 43 -9.19 -4.49 5.91
CA GLY A 43 -9.76 -3.18 5.66
C GLY A 43 -10.74 -3.15 4.48
N VAL A 44 -10.46 -3.91 3.41
CA VAL A 44 -11.37 -4.04 2.26
C VAL A 44 -12.63 -4.83 2.64
N GLU A 45 -12.48 -5.93 3.36
CA GLU A 45 -13.60 -6.74 3.85
C GLU A 45 -14.53 -5.92 4.75
N MET A 46 -13.96 -5.17 5.69
CA MET A 46 -14.72 -4.29 6.59
C MET A 46 -15.45 -3.19 5.82
N ARG A 47 -14.79 -2.54 4.85
CA ARG A 47 -15.45 -1.54 3.99
C ARG A 47 -16.63 -2.12 3.24
N ASN A 48 -16.50 -3.35 2.73
CA ASN A 48 -17.60 -4.03 2.03
C ASN A 48 -18.75 -4.37 2.97
N ALA A 49 -18.45 -4.81 4.20
CA ALA A 49 -19.46 -5.04 5.23
C ALA A 49 -20.22 -3.75 5.59
N LEU A 50 -19.49 -2.63 5.78
CA LEU A 50 -20.09 -1.33 6.08
C LEU A 50 -20.99 -0.82 4.94
N LYS A 51 -20.60 -1.03 3.68
CA LYS A 51 -21.46 -0.72 2.52
C LYS A 51 -22.76 -1.51 2.55
N LYS A 52 -22.70 -2.81 2.86
CA LYS A 52 -23.91 -3.63 3.02
C LYS A 52 -24.79 -3.15 4.18
N ALA A 53 -24.18 -2.81 5.31
CA ALA A 53 -24.91 -2.26 6.45
C ALA A 53 -25.64 -0.94 6.09
N ALA A 54 -25.01 -0.07 5.30
CA ALA A 54 -25.65 1.17 4.83
C ALA A 54 -26.88 0.90 3.95
N VAL A 55 -26.82 -0.13 3.08
CA VAL A 55 -27.98 -0.56 2.28
C VAL A 55 -29.12 -1.05 3.18
N ILE A 56 -28.81 -1.92 4.15
CA ILE A 56 -29.78 -2.46 5.11
C ILE A 56 -30.45 -1.32 5.90
N ILE A 57 -29.68 -0.35 6.39
CA ILE A 57 -30.24 0.84 7.08
C ILE A 57 -31.20 1.60 6.16
N GLY A 58 -30.86 1.74 4.87
CA GLY A 58 -31.73 2.34 3.87
C GLY A 58 -33.04 1.57 3.67
N GLU A 59 -32.98 0.24 3.66
CA GLU A 59 -34.16 -0.64 3.55
C GLU A 59 -35.06 -0.53 4.79
N VAL A 60 -34.48 -0.61 5.99
CA VAL A 60 -35.22 -0.47 7.26
C VAL A 60 -35.94 0.88 7.34
N ARG A 61 -35.26 1.96 6.92
CA ARG A 61 -35.88 3.29 6.88
C ARG A 61 -37.08 3.34 5.95
N LYS A 62 -37.02 2.68 4.78
CA LYS A 62 -38.15 2.61 3.85
C LYS A 62 -39.33 1.85 4.45
N THR A 63 -39.08 0.76 5.17
CA THR A 63 -40.14 -0.01 5.82
C THR A 63 -40.81 0.71 6.99
N GLN A 64 -40.14 1.66 7.64
CA GLN A 64 -40.73 2.48 8.73
C GLN A 64 -41.57 3.66 8.22
N ILE A 65 -41.47 4.01 6.93
CA ILE A 65 -42.20 5.13 6.31
C ILE A 65 -43.46 4.65 5.57
N LEU A 66 -43.62 3.32 5.42
CA LEU A 66 -44.86 2.67 4.98
C LEU A 66 -45.76 2.38 6.19
#